data_AF-F4XUF7-F1
#
_entry.id   AF-F4XUF7-F1
#
_cell.length_a   1.000
_cell.length_b   1.000
_cell.length_c   1.000
_cell.angle_alpha   90.00
_cell.angle_beta   90.00
_cell.angle_gamma   90.00
#
_symmetry.space_group_name_H-M   'P 1'
#
loop_
_entity.id
_entity.type
_entity.pdbx_description
1 polymer ?
#
loop_
_entity_poly.entity_id
_entity_poly.type
_entity_poly.pdbx_seq_one_letter_code
_entity_poly.pdbx_strand_id
1 'polypeptide(L)'
;MRKFLILCLFVVGLGFALFNFKGLANQGNFESIVIDFREDIPAAQLNEQLQAIAQQYEVNPQLNSEFSAADHIYILKGDKQLLNTLKQSGLSQATEYIEPNYTYSAFEVPNDPDYSKQWNLRSINVESAWDETKGSGVTVAVIDTGVSAVPDLKDTEFVEGYDFVNDRIEAWDDQGHGTHVAGTIAQSTNNGYGVAGIAYEASLMPLKVLAANGGGTVADIAEAIRFAADHEVDVINMSLGGAGESNLMAEAIDYAYHKGVVLVAAAGNSNQNAAAYPARYPHVIGVSALDSAGLKAPYSNFGAGVDISAPGGSENGKILQETIDGETSTPVFAGFQGTSMASPHVAGVAALIKASGIQDPADVLNVLKQSTRAIEDDPLNHYGAGQLDAGAAVQLALKGQITFQDFFRWLRDNGYLNPRFWIDGGVIALWPKIAMVLGSYLLAWFLRNYFPFTWSWSLATGLVAGSSGLFFLKGLYIFDLPQWPFRVMGSSIPELGSAIGSSSFLNPLFASVVIPFILIALLLGHPQWKWLAVGSALGVASCLAVSAVVSPELIWLGGGVLSRVFLIANALLCFGLAYLAVQGEKQSA
;
A
#
# COMPACT_ATOMS: atom_id res chain seq x y z
N MET A 1 14.05 -5.55 -48.12
CA MET A 1 13.26 -6.67 -47.57
C MET A 1 13.06 -6.62 -46.06
N ARG A 2 14.08 -6.45 -45.21
CA ARG A 2 13.92 -6.34 -43.73
C ARG A 2 12.98 -5.21 -43.24
N LYS A 3 13.03 -4.01 -43.85
CA LYS A 3 12.15 -2.88 -43.49
C LYS A 3 10.68 -3.10 -43.88
N PHE A 4 10.43 -3.87 -44.94
CA PHE A 4 9.07 -4.23 -45.39
C PHE A 4 8.47 -5.34 -44.50
N LEU A 5 9.30 -6.29 -44.05
CA LEU A 5 8.88 -7.34 -43.13
C LEU A 5 8.48 -6.79 -41.75
N ILE A 6 9.21 -5.78 -41.25
CA ILE A 6 8.89 -5.12 -39.97
C ILE A 6 7.64 -4.25 -40.10
N LEU A 7 7.43 -3.57 -41.23
CA LEU A 7 6.20 -2.84 -41.51
C LEU A 7 4.99 -3.79 -41.64
N CYS A 8 5.14 -4.93 -42.31
CA CYS A 8 4.10 -5.96 -42.37
C CYS A 8 3.80 -6.56 -40.99
N LEU A 9 4.81 -6.83 -40.16
CA LEU A 9 4.61 -7.33 -38.80
C LEU A 9 3.99 -6.28 -37.87
N PHE A 10 4.32 -5.00 -38.06
CA PHE A 10 3.72 -3.89 -37.31
C PHE A 10 2.28 -3.62 -37.75
N VAL A 11 1.96 -3.69 -39.04
CA VAL A 11 0.59 -3.54 -39.56
C VAL A 11 -0.28 -4.76 -39.24
N VAL A 12 0.29 -5.96 -39.23
CA VAL A 12 -0.39 -7.18 -38.73
C VAL A 12 -0.58 -7.11 -37.22
N GLY A 13 0.41 -6.62 -36.46
CA GLY A 13 0.29 -6.43 -35.01
C GLY A 13 -0.71 -5.35 -34.61
N LEU A 14 -0.73 -4.22 -35.31
CA LEU A 14 -1.67 -3.11 -35.08
C LEU A 14 -3.08 -3.47 -35.58
N GLY A 15 -3.19 -4.17 -36.71
CA GLY A 15 -4.44 -4.70 -37.23
C GLY A 15 -5.04 -5.79 -36.33
N PHE A 16 -4.21 -6.66 -35.76
CA PHE A 16 -4.66 -7.68 -34.80
C PHE A 16 -5.04 -7.05 -33.45
N ALA A 17 -4.34 -6.01 -33.00
CA ALA A 17 -4.71 -5.24 -31.81
C ALA A 17 -6.05 -4.50 -32.01
N LEU A 18 -6.24 -3.83 -33.15
CA LEU A 18 -7.46 -3.06 -33.42
C LEU A 18 -8.70 -3.93 -33.70
N PHE A 19 -8.54 -5.19 -34.13
CA PHE A 19 -9.66 -6.12 -34.37
C PHE A 19 -9.95 -7.08 -33.20
N ASN A 20 -9.03 -7.28 -32.26
CA ASN A 20 -9.24 -8.15 -31.07
C ASN A 20 -9.52 -7.40 -29.76
N PHE A 21 -9.47 -6.07 -29.74
CA PHE A 21 -9.99 -5.29 -28.61
C PHE A 21 -11.53 -5.21 -28.66
N LYS A 22 -12.17 -6.38 -28.53
CA LYS A 22 -13.52 -6.47 -27.95
C LYS A 22 -13.37 -7.09 -26.56
N GLY A 23 -13.36 -6.22 -25.54
CA GLY A 23 -13.64 -6.60 -24.16
C GLY A 23 -12.45 -6.53 -23.21
N LEU A 24 -12.04 -5.32 -22.82
CA LEU A 24 -11.64 -5.05 -21.44
C LEU A 24 -12.90 -5.13 -20.57
N ALA A 25 -13.34 -6.35 -20.28
CA ALA A 25 -14.36 -6.63 -19.30
C ALA A 25 -13.77 -7.66 -18.33
N ASN A 26 -13.61 -7.26 -17.07
CA ASN A 26 -13.27 -8.15 -15.97
C ASN A 26 -14.19 -9.37 -16.02
N GLN A 27 -13.62 -10.54 -16.31
CA GLN A 27 -14.36 -11.80 -16.30
C GLN A 27 -14.29 -12.38 -14.89
N GLY A 28 -15.12 -11.86 -13.98
CA GLY A 28 -15.40 -12.56 -12.73
C GLY A 28 -16.05 -13.93 -12.99
N ASN A 29 -15.92 -14.84 -12.02
CA ASN A 29 -16.74 -16.05 -12.01
C ASN A 29 -18.13 -15.70 -11.46
N PHE A 30 -19.18 -16.31 -12.01
CA PHE A 30 -20.56 -16.15 -11.54
C PHE A 30 -21.32 -17.47 -11.77
N GLU A 31 -22.24 -17.80 -10.88
CA GLU A 31 -23.12 -18.97 -10.98
C GLU A 31 -24.60 -18.58 -11.19
N SER A 32 -24.87 -17.28 -11.21
CA SER A 32 -26.19 -16.69 -11.38
C SER A 32 -26.14 -15.45 -12.26
N ILE A 33 -27.27 -15.12 -12.86
CA ILE A 33 -27.48 -14.02 -13.80
C ILE A 33 -28.51 -13.07 -13.17
N VAL A 34 -28.24 -11.78 -13.25
CA VAL A 34 -29.20 -10.72 -12.91
C VAL A 34 -29.95 -10.33 -14.18
N ILE A 35 -31.28 -10.26 -14.08
CA ILE A 35 -32.16 -9.70 -15.09
C ILE A 35 -32.91 -8.53 -14.47
N ASP A 36 -32.72 -7.37 -15.04
CA ASP A 36 -33.43 -6.15 -14.71
C ASP A 36 -34.44 -5.86 -15.82
N PHE A 37 -35.74 -5.94 -15.50
CA PHE A 37 -36.81 -5.64 -16.46
C PHE A 37 -37.17 -4.17 -16.40
N ARG A 38 -37.48 -3.57 -17.56
CA ARG A 38 -37.89 -2.17 -17.56
C ARG A 38 -39.14 -1.94 -16.69
N GLU A 39 -39.12 -0.86 -15.93
CA GLU A 39 -40.22 -0.47 -15.04
C GLU A 39 -41.53 -0.16 -15.79
N ASP A 40 -41.45 0.13 -17.09
CA ASP A 40 -42.60 0.45 -17.95
C ASP A 40 -43.43 -0.78 -18.39
N ILE A 41 -42.99 -1.98 -18.03
CA ILE A 41 -43.63 -3.24 -18.45
C ILE A 41 -44.80 -3.59 -17.52
N PRO A 42 -46.01 -3.84 -18.06
CA PRO A 42 -47.14 -4.28 -17.27
C PRO A 42 -46.86 -5.60 -16.54
N ALA A 43 -47.28 -5.70 -15.28
CA ALA A 43 -47.04 -6.89 -14.43
C ALA A 43 -47.53 -8.21 -15.05
N ALA A 44 -48.59 -8.18 -15.87
CA ALA A 44 -49.07 -9.37 -16.59
C ALA A 44 -48.08 -9.86 -17.64
N GLN A 45 -47.47 -8.93 -18.39
CA GLN A 45 -46.47 -9.23 -19.42
C GLN A 45 -45.13 -9.65 -18.79
N LEU A 46 -44.76 -9.04 -17.66
CA LEU A 46 -43.60 -9.45 -16.87
C LEU A 46 -43.74 -10.90 -16.39
N ASN A 47 -44.89 -11.27 -15.82
CA ASN A 47 -45.15 -12.64 -15.37
C ASN A 47 -45.14 -13.66 -16.52
N GLU A 48 -45.67 -13.30 -17.68
CA GLU A 48 -45.61 -14.15 -18.88
C GLU A 48 -44.16 -14.39 -19.32
N GLN A 49 -43.32 -13.35 -19.31
CA GLN A 49 -41.90 -13.47 -19.66
C GLN A 49 -41.11 -14.29 -18.64
N LEU A 50 -41.36 -14.12 -17.35
CA LEU A 50 -40.72 -14.92 -16.29
C LEU A 50 -41.10 -16.41 -16.41
N GLN A 51 -42.38 -16.71 -16.70
CA GLN A 51 -42.82 -18.08 -16.95
C GLN A 51 -42.22 -18.66 -18.23
N ALA A 52 -42.11 -17.87 -19.28
CA ALA A 52 -41.46 -18.29 -20.53
C ALA A 52 -39.98 -18.60 -20.32
N ILE A 53 -39.25 -17.75 -19.58
CA ILE A 53 -37.85 -18.01 -19.19
C ILE A 53 -37.75 -19.31 -18.39
N ALA A 54 -38.65 -19.49 -17.43
CA ALA A 54 -38.62 -20.67 -16.56
C ALA A 54 -38.87 -21.98 -17.32
N GLN A 55 -39.82 -21.97 -18.26
CA GLN A 55 -40.14 -23.14 -19.09
C GLN A 55 -39.09 -23.40 -20.18
N GLN A 56 -38.60 -22.35 -20.84
CA GLN A 56 -37.71 -22.50 -21.98
C GLN A 56 -36.28 -22.88 -21.59
N TYR A 57 -35.81 -22.36 -20.45
CA TYR A 57 -34.42 -22.56 -20.00
C TYR A 57 -34.30 -23.44 -18.75
N GLU A 58 -35.41 -24.00 -18.26
CA GLU A 58 -35.46 -24.85 -17.05
C GLU A 58 -34.82 -24.19 -15.81
N VAL A 59 -34.96 -22.87 -15.70
CA VAL A 59 -34.46 -22.07 -14.57
C VAL A 59 -35.62 -21.52 -13.74
N ASN A 60 -35.36 -21.09 -12.51
CA ASN A 60 -36.38 -20.45 -11.68
C ASN A 60 -35.98 -19.00 -11.40
N PRO A 61 -36.47 -18.03 -12.18
CA PRO A 61 -36.29 -16.61 -11.88
C PRO A 61 -36.99 -16.26 -10.56
N GLN A 62 -36.24 -15.67 -9.64
CA GLN A 62 -36.77 -15.22 -8.35
C GLN A 62 -36.31 -13.80 -8.08
N LEU A 63 -37.08 -13.04 -7.30
CA LEU A 63 -36.65 -11.73 -6.85
C LEU A 63 -35.37 -11.86 -6.01
N ASN A 64 -34.45 -10.91 -6.18
CA ASN A 64 -33.24 -10.87 -5.35
C ASN A 64 -33.59 -10.60 -3.87
N SER A 65 -34.51 -9.67 -3.61
CA SER A 65 -34.98 -9.32 -2.28
C SER A 65 -36.41 -8.77 -2.33
N GLU A 66 -37.03 -8.54 -1.17
CA GLU A 66 -38.35 -7.90 -1.08
C GLU A 66 -38.38 -6.49 -1.70
N PHE A 67 -37.24 -5.78 -1.69
CA PHE A 67 -37.10 -4.45 -2.28
C PHE A 67 -36.98 -4.49 -3.80
N SER A 68 -36.51 -5.60 -4.34
CA SER A 68 -36.30 -5.80 -5.78
C SER A 68 -37.61 -5.91 -6.58
N ALA A 69 -38.75 -6.00 -5.90
CA ALA A 69 -40.06 -6.02 -6.54
C ALA A 69 -40.42 -4.67 -7.17
N ALA A 70 -39.98 -3.55 -6.56
CA ALA A 70 -40.24 -2.22 -7.10
C ALA A 70 -39.43 -1.96 -8.39
N ASP A 71 -38.20 -2.49 -8.42
CA ASP A 71 -37.24 -2.28 -9.50
C ASP A 71 -37.24 -3.45 -10.52
N HIS A 72 -38.17 -4.40 -10.41
CA HIS A 72 -38.26 -5.60 -11.25
C HIS A 72 -36.93 -6.38 -11.44
N ILE A 73 -36.14 -6.53 -10.38
CA ILE A 73 -34.84 -7.21 -10.42
C ILE A 73 -34.99 -8.68 -10.03
N TYR A 74 -34.64 -9.57 -10.97
CA TYR A 74 -34.70 -11.02 -10.82
C TYR A 74 -33.32 -11.66 -10.94
N ILE A 75 -33.12 -12.76 -10.21
CA ILE A 75 -31.93 -13.60 -10.28
C ILE A 75 -32.33 -14.99 -10.73
N LEU A 76 -31.52 -15.58 -11.62
CA LEU A 76 -31.63 -16.98 -12.01
C LEU A 76 -30.27 -17.65 -12.02
N LYS A 77 -30.22 -18.96 -11.76
CA LYS A 77 -28.98 -19.75 -11.89
C LYS A 77 -28.61 -19.91 -13.35
N GLY A 78 -27.34 -19.70 -13.70
CA GLY A 78 -26.93 -19.74 -15.10
C GLY A 78 -25.46 -19.45 -15.32
N ASP A 79 -24.92 -20.01 -16.39
CA ASP A 79 -23.53 -19.87 -16.80
C ASP A 79 -23.36 -18.84 -17.93
N LYS A 80 -22.14 -18.71 -18.46
CA LYS A 80 -21.82 -17.82 -19.59
C LYS A 80 -22.62 -18.16 -20.85
N GLN A 81 -23.00 -19.42 -21.07
CA GLN A 81 -23.76 -19.84 -22.25
C GLN A 81 -25.21 -19.39 -22.15
N LEU A 82 -25.85 -19.58 -20.99
CA LEU A 82 -27.21 -19.08 -20.74
C LEU A 82 -27.26 -17.55 -20.79
N LEU A 83 -26.28 -16.86 -20.19
CA LEU A 83 -26.18 -15.39 -20.23
C LEU A 83 -26.17 -14.86 -21.67
N ASN A 84 -25.34 -15.45 -22.53
CA ASN A 84 -25.27 -15.04 -23.93
C ASN A 84 -26.57 -15.33 -24.69
N THR A 85 -27.23 -16.44 -24.37
CA THR A 85 -28.51 -16.84 -24.98
C THR A 85 -29.62 -15.87 -24.60
N LEU A 86 -29.71 -15.49 -23.31
CA LEU A 86 -30.66 -14.50 -22.82
C LEU A 86 -30.43 -13.12 -23.44
N LYS A 87 -29.17 -12.67 -23.54
CA LYS A 87 -28.80 -11.40 -24.22
C LYS A 87 -29.19 -11.37 -25.71
N GLN A 88 -29.13 -12.51 -26.40
CA GLN A 88 -29.47 -12.63 -27.82
C GLN A 88 -30.96 -12.89 -28.07
N SER A 89 -31.73 -13.18 -27.01
CA SER A 89 -33.16 -13.42 -27.10
C SER A 89 -33.95 -12.11 -27.24
N GLY A 90 -35.25 -12.24 -27.57
CA GLY A 90 -36.19 -11.11 -27.59
C GLY A 90 -36.39 -10.43 -26.23
N LEU A 91 -35.89 -11.02 -25.14
CA LEU A 91 -35.94 -10.45 -23.79
C LEU A 91 -35.12 -9.16 -23.65
N SER A 92 -34.10 -8.97 -24.50
CA SER A 92 -33.35 -7.70 -24.56
C SER A 92 -34.24 -6.48 -24.86
N GLN A 93 -35.42 -6.67 -25.47
CA GLN A 93 -36.39 -5.59 -25.71
C GLN A 93 -37.26 -5.29 -24.50
N ALA A 94 -37.23 -6.13 -23.46
CA ALA A 94 -38.02 -6.02 -22.24
C ALA A 94 -37.14 -5.83 -20.99
N THR A 95 -35.83 -5.89 -21.14
CA THR A 95 -34.88 -5.80 -20.03
C THR A 95 -34.00 -4.57 -20.23
N GLU A 96 -33.68 -3.90 -19.14
CA GLU A 96 -32.69 -2.83 -19.15
C GLU A 96 -31.29 -3.44 -19.12
N TYR A 97 -31.09 -4.46 -18.26
CA TYR A 97 -29.84 -5.17 -18.14
C TYR A 97 -30.05 -6.69 -18.03
N ILE A 98 -29.17 -7.44 -18.68
CA ILE A 98 -28.99 -8.88 -18.47
C ILE A 98 -27.49 -9.04 -18.22
N GLU A 99 -27.08 -9.37 -17.01
CA GLU A 99 -25.67 -9.35 -16.63
C GLU A 99 -25.27 -10.46 -15.66
N PRO A 100 -23.98 -10.84 -15.62
CA PRO A 100 -23.52 -11.81 -14.63
C PRO A 100 -23.66 -11.26 -13.22
N ASN A 101 -24.23 -12.06 -12.31
CA ASN A 101 -24.25 -11.75 -10.89
C ASN A 101 -22.89 -12.12 -10.28
N TYR A 102 -21.92 -11.22 -10.39
CA TYR A 102 -20.59 -11.45 -9.85
C TYR A 102 -20.61 -11.57 -8.33
N THR A 103 -19.91 -12.57 -7.80
CA THR A 103 -19.65 -12.67 -6.37
C THR A 103 -18.54 -11.70 -6.00
N TYR A 104 -18.85 -10.76 -5.12
CA TYR A 104 -17.85 -9.91 -4.47
C TYR A 104 -17.45 -10.58 -3.15
N SER A 105 -16.17 -10.85 -2.96
CA SER A 105 -15.61 -11.29 -1.68
C SER A 105 -15.19 -10.08 -0.85
N ALA A 106 -15.34 -10.16 0.47
CA ALA A 106 -14.68 -9.22 1.38
C ALA A 106 -13.15 -9.29 1.19
N PHE A 107 -12.45 -8.20 1.48
CA PHE A 107 -10.98 -8.17 1.56
C PHE A 107 -10.48 -9.24 2.56
N GLU A 108 -9.21 -9.67 2.46
CA GLU A 108 -8.61 -10.65 3.38
C GLU A 108 -8.67 -10.13 4.83
N VAL A 109 -9.75 -10.48 5.51
CA VAL A 109 -9.96 -10.25 6.93
C VAL A 109 -9.60 -11.55 7.64
N PRO A 110 -8.90 -11.51 8.79
CA PRO A 110 -8.58 -12.73 9.53
C PRO A 110 -9.80 -13.60 9.81
N ASN A 111 -9.64 -14.93 9.76
CA ASN A 111 -10.73 -15.88 9.97
C ASN A 111 -11.10 -16.09 11.46
N ASP A 112 -10.44 -15.37 12.36
CA ASP A 112 -10.56 -15.43 13.80
C ASP A 112 -11.94 -14.89 14.25
N PRO A 113 -12.76 -15.67 14.98
CA PRO A 113 -14.16 -15.34 15.27
C PRO A 113 -14.39 -13.99 15.96
N ASP A 114 -13.44 -13.56 16.81
CA ASP A 114 -13.54 -12.34 17.59
C ASP A 114 -12.77 -11.15 16.99
N TYR A 115 -12.14 -11.29 15.81
CA TYR A 115 -11.46 -10.19 15.11
C TYR A 115 -12.38 -8.98 14.89
N SER A 116 -13.66 -9.22 14.60
CA SER A 116 -14.66 -8.16 14.42
C SER A 116 -14.86 -7.27 15.66
N LYS A 117 -14.48 -7.74 16.85
CA LYS A 117 -14.53 -7.01 18.11
C LYS A 117 -13.26 -6.17 18.36
N GLN A 118 -12.15 -6.44 17.66
CA GLN A 118 -10.88 -5.72 17.79
C GLN A 118 -10.86 -4.44 16.97
N TRP A 119 -11.63 -3.44 17.42
CA TRP A 119 -11.70 -2.11 16.80
C TRP A 119 -10.32 -1.46 16.63
N ASN A 120 -9.38 -1.79 17.52
CA ASN A 120 -8.03 -1.27 17.58
C ASN A 120 -7.16 -1.65 16.38
N LEU A 121 -7.38 -2.84 15.79
CA LEU A 121 -6.62 -3.29 14.62
C LEU A 121 -7.06 -2.54 13.36
N ARG A 122 -8.36 -2.31 13.21
CA ARG A 122 -8.92 -1.51 12.12
C ARG A 122 -8.55 -0.04 12.24
N SER A 123 -8.51 0.52 13.47
CA SER A 123 -8.17 1.92 13.67
C SER A 123 -6.72 2.25 13.30
N ILE A 124 -5.81 1.28 13.30
CA ILE A 124 -4.43 1.45 12.81
C ILE A 124 -4.26 0.98 11.36
N ASN A 125 -5.33 0.65 10.64
CA ASN A 125 -5.26 0.21 9.24
C ASN A 125 -4.28 -0.98 9.03
N VAL A 126 -4.31 -1.97 9.92
CA VAL A 126 -3.37 -3.11 9.90
C VAL A 126 -3.59 -4.05 8.71
N GLU A 127 -4.83 -4.18 8.22
CA GLU A 127 -5.17 -5.05 7.09
C GLU A 127 -4.34 -4.70 5.85
N SER A 128 -4.18 -3.40 5.56
CA SER A 128 -3.33 -2.92 4.45
C SER A 128 -1.84 -3.21 4.66
N ALA A 129 -1.38 -3.42 5.89
CA ALA A 129 -0.01 -3.82 6.18
C ALA A 129 0.19 -5.32 5.94
N TRP A 130 -0.78 -6.14 6.35
CA TRP A 130 -0.76 -7.60 6.17
C TRP A 130 -0.74 -8.04 4.71
N ASP A 131 -1.27 -7.24 3.80
CA ASP A 131 -1.12 -7.47 2.35
C ASP A 131 0.37 -7.57 1.93
N GLU A 132 1.28 -6.91 2.66
CA GLU A 132 2.72 -6.92 2.36
C GLU A 132 3.52 -7.80 3.31
N THR A 133 3.35 -7.63 4.62
CA THR A 133 4.14 -8.34 5.64
C THR A 133 3.35 -8.56 6.93
N LYS A 134 3.69 -9.63 7.63
CA LYS A 134 3.07 -10.04 8.90
C LYS A 134 4.09 -10.11 10.04
N GLY A 135 5.33 -9.66 9.80
CA GLY A 135 6.39 -9.63 10.80
C GLY A 135 7.37 -10.81 10.79
N SER A 136 7.32 -11.67 9.77
CA SER A 136 8.21 -12.84 9.67
C SER A 136 9.70 -12.46 9.78
N GLY A 137 10.44 -13.23 10.59
CA GLY A 137 11.88 -13.06 10.78
C GLY A 137 12.27 -11.94 11.73
N VAL A 138 11.30 -11.33 12.42
CA VAL A 138 11.52 -10.28 13.42
C VAL A 138 11.25 -10.83 14.82
N THR A 139 12.14 -10.57 15.77
CA THR A 139 11.96 -10.95 17.17
C THR A 139 11.58 -9.76 18.04
N VAL A 140 10.47 -9.87 18.79
CA VAL A 140 10.00 -8.82 19.70
C VAL A 140 10.11 -9.29 21.15
N ALA A 141 10.90 -8.58 21.95
CA ALA A 141 11.00 -8.81 23.38
C ALA A 141 9.87 -8.09 24.14
N VAL A 142 9.20 -8.84 25.02
CA VAL A 142 8.13 -8.36 25.87
C VAL A 142 8.65 -8.30 27.30
N ILE A 143 9.05 -7.12 27.74
CA ILE A 143 9.53 -6.87 29.11
C ILE A 143 8.34 -6.50 29.99
N ASP A 144 7.82 -7.49 30.74
CA ASP A 144 6.53 -7.37 31.43
C ASP A 144 6.40 -8.37 32.62
N THR A 145 5.18 -8.83 32.95
CA THR A 145 4.89 -9.85 33.98
C THR A 145 5.18 -11.29 33.52
N GLY A 146 5.77 -11.47 32.34
CA GLY A 146 5.96 -12.77 31.68
C GLY A 146 4.91 -13.02 30.60
N VAL A 147 5.02 -14.16 29.92
CA VAL A 147 4.04 -14.56 28.90
C VAL A 147 3.69 -16.03 29.10
N SER A 148 2.40 -16.32 29.18
CA SER A 148 1.87 -17.68 29.34
C SER A 148 1.37 -18.26 28.03
N ALA A 149 1.63 -19.54 27.82
CA ALA A 149 1.13 -20.27 26.66
C ALA A 149 -0.39 -20.45 26.79
N VAL A 150 -1.14 -19.54 26.15
CA VAL A 150 -2.60 -19.64 26.01
C VAL A 150 -2.96 -20.27 24.64
N PRO A 151 -4.16 -20.85 24.48
CA PRO A 151 -4.58 -21.49 23.23
C PRO A 151 -4.36 -20.67 21.96
N ASP A 152 -4.58 -19.36 22.02
CA ASP A 152 -4.47 -18.43 20.90
C ASP A 152 -3.05 -17.87 20.70
N LEU A 153 -2.08 -18.33 21.51
CA LEU A 153 -0.63 -18.12 21.28
C LEU A 153 0.06 -19.43 20.85
N LYS A 154 -0.70 -20.47 20.52
CA LYS A 154 -0.15 -21.79 20.19
C LYS A 154 0.73 -21.78 18.94
N ASP A 155 0.35 -21.00 17.92
CA ASP A 155 1.07 -20.94 16.65
C ASP A 155 2.11 -19.79 16.63
N THR A 156 2.12 -18.96 17.68
CA THR A 156 3.14 -17.92 17.89
C THR A 156 4.47 -18.56 18.25
N GLU A 157 5.54 -18.16 17.56
CA GLU A 157 6.89 -18.64 17.87
C GLU A 157 7.45 -17.92 19.10
N PHE A 158 7.93 -18.68 20.07
CA PHE A 158 8.64 -18.16 21.23
C PHE A 158 10.11 -18.49 21.16
N VAL A 159 10.97 -17.47 21.31
CA VAL A 159 12.41 -17.66 21.54
C VAL A 159 12.69 -17.73 23.04
N GLU A 160 13.91 -18.11 23.40
CA GLU A 160 14.32 -18.25 24.80
C GLU A 160 14.13 -16.92 25.56
N GLY A 161 13.34 -16.99 26.63
CA GLY A 161 13.07 -15.88 27.54
C GLY A 161 13.79 -16.03 28.88
N TYR A 162 13.52 -15.12 29.81
CA TYR A 162 14.06 -15.19 31.16
C TYR A 162 13.16 -14.50 32.19
N ASP A 163 13.10 -15.08 33.38
CA ASP A 163 12.42 -14.56 34.56
C ASP A 163 13.44 -13.96 35.52
N PHE A 164 13.59 -12.63 35.47
CA PHE A 164 14.48 -11.87 36.35
C PHE A 164 13.92 -11.72 37.76
N VAL A 165 12.62 -12.00 37.98
CA VAL A 165 12.01 -11.93 39.31
C VAL A 165 12.34 -13.19 40.12
N ASN A 166 12.42 -14.35 39.47
CA ASN A 166 12.63 -15.65 40.11
C ASN A 166 13.93 -16.37 39.67
N ASP A 167 14.78 -15.72 38.88
CA ASP A 167 16.06 -16.22 38.37
C ASP A 167 15.97 -17.58 37.65
N ARG A 168 15.06 -17.70 36.67
CA ARG A 168 14.86 -18.94 35.87
C ARG A 168 14.56 -18.64 34.40
N ILE A 169 14.67 -19.66 33.55
CA ILE A 169 14.41 -19.52 32.10
C ILE A 169 12.90 -19.37 31.83
N GLU A 170 12.06 -20.02 32.63
CA GLU A 170 10.62 -19.99 32.44
C GLU A 170 9.99 -18.66 32.88
N ALA A 171 9.84 -17.75 31.92
CA ALA A 171 9.20 -16.43 32.06
C ALA A 171 7.66 -16.49 32.01
N TRP A 172 7.04 -17.42 32.75
CA TRP A 172 5.59 -17.57 32.78
C TRP A 172 4.90 -16.37 33.42
N ASP A 173 3.78 -15.96 32.81
CA ASP A 173 2.91 -14.94 33.38
C ASP A 173 2.10 -15.52 34.53
N ASP A 174 1.99 -14.75 35.61
CA ASP A 174 1.16 -15.03 36.79
C ASP A 174 0.19 -13.88 37.11
N GLN A 175 0.11 -12.88 36.22
CA GLN A 175 -0.69 -11.68 36.40
C GLN A 175 -1.71 -11.49 35.27
N GLY A 176 -1.34 -11.83 34.03
CA GLY A 176 -2.16 -11.67 32.83
C GLY A 176 -1.88 -10.38 32.05
N HIS A 177 -1.02 -9.50 32.55
CA HIS A 177 -0.67 -8.26 31.85
C HIS A 177 0.25 -8.54 30.65
N GLY A 178 1.36 -9.22 30.87
CA GLY A 178 2.35 -9.51 29.83
C GLY A 178 1.83 -10.42 28.73
N THR A 179 0.97 -11.40 29.05
CA THR A 179 0.33 -12.24 28.03
C THR A 179 -0.62 -11.44 27.13
N HIS A 180 -1.37 -10.47 27.69
CA HIS A 180 -2.23 -9.58 26.91
C HIS A 180 -1.42 -8.65 25.98
N VAL A 181 -0.31 -8.13 26.49
CA VAL A 181 0.65 -7.32 25.72
C VAL A 181 1.26 -8.13 24.58
N ALA A 182 1.72 -9.34 24.85
CA ALA A 182 2.25 -10.28 23.86
C ALA A 182 1.23 -10.61 22.77
N GLY A 183 -0.03 -10.87 23.15
CA GLY A 183 -1.14 -11.07 22.23
C GLY A 183 -1.35 -9.89 21.28
N THR A 184 -1.33 -8.66 21.82
CA THR A 184 -1.44 -7.46 20.97
C THR A 184 -0.35 -7.38 19.90
N ILE A 185 0.85 -7.85 20.21
CA ILE A 185 1.97 -7.88 19.26
C ILE A 185 1.79 -9.02 18.26
N ALA A 186 1.64 -10.27 18.71
CA ALA A 186 1.75 -11.45 17.85
C ALA A 186 0.81 -12.62 18.22
N GLN A 187 -0.44 -12.33 18.61
CA GLN A 187 -1.48 -13.37 18.75
C GLN A 187 -1.60 -14.21 17.47
N SER A 188 -1.77 -15.53 17.62
CA SER A 188 -1.95 -16.45 16.49
C SER A 188 -3.14 -15.97 15.68
N THR A 189 -2.95 -15.76 14.39
CA THR A 189 -3.97 -15.18 13.50
C THR A 189 -4.24 -16.15 12.36
N ASN A 190 -5.48 -16.18 11.87
CA ASN A 190 -5.97 -17.13 10.86
C ASN A 190 -6.07 -18.59 11.33
N ASN A 191 -6.19 -18.83 12.63
CA ASN A 191 -6.27 -20.18 13.21
C ASN A 191 -7.74 -20.67 13.43
N GLY A 192 -8.73 -19.83 13.11
CA GLY A 192 -10.16 -20.11 13.33
C GLY A 192 -10.58 -20.05 14.80
N TYR A 193 -9.79 -19.42 15.66
CA TYR A 193 -9.98 -19.30 17.10
C TYR A 193 -9.71 -17.85 17.55
N GLY A 194 -10.33 -17.45 18.66
CA GLY A 194 -10.02 -16.19 19.33
C GLY A 194 -9.93 -14.93 18.43
N VAL A 195 -8.79 -14.26 18.53
CA VAL A 195 -8.53 -12.88 18.08
C VAL A 195 -7.17 -12.79 17.35
N ALA A 196 -6.83 -11.64 16.78
CA ALA A 196 -5.62 -11.46 15.98
C ALA A 196 -4.54 -10.59 16.66
N GLY A 197 -3.29 -10.78 16.23
CA GLY A 197 -2.11 -10.00 16.60
C GLY A 197 -1.62 -9.13 15.43
N ILE A 198 -0.86 -8.07 15.70
CA ILE A 198 -0.43 -7.12 14.66
C ILE A 198 0.67 -7.71 13.76
N ALA A 199 1.71 -8.27 14.36
CA ALA A 199 2.84 -8.92 13.70
C ALA A 199 2.79 -10.42 14.01
N TYR A 200 1.73 -11.09 13.57
CA TYR A 200 1.43 -12.48 13.94
C TYR A 200 2.38 -13.54 13.36
N GLU A 201 3.33 -13.17 12.49
CA GLU A 201 4.44 -14.04 12.07
C GLU A 201 5.78 -13.69 12.76
N ALA A 202 5.79 -12.72 13.69
CA ALA A 202 6.98 -12.38 14.49
C ALA A 202 7.17 -13.38 15.63
N SER A 203 8.42 -13.57 16.05
CA SER A 203 8.77 -14.38 17.22
C SER A 203 8.77 -13.52 18.48
N LEU A 204 8.33 -14.07 19.62
CA LEU A 204 8.27 -13.36 20.90
C LEU A 204 9.36 -13.84 21.87
N MET A 205 10.03 -12.90 22.53
CA MET A 205 10.95 -13.17 23.65
C MET A 205 10.31 -12.71 24.98
N PRO A 206 9.83 -13.63 25.84
CA PRO A 206 9.21 -13.25 27.10
C PRO A 206 10.27 -12.92 28.15
N LEU A 207 10.24 -11.70 28.70
CA LEU A 207 11.16 -11.26 29.75
C LEU A 207 10.35 -10.78 30.96
N LYS A 208 10.30 -11.61 32.00
CA LYS A 208 9.55 -11.30 33.22
C LYS A 208 10.41 -10.45 34.15
N VAL A 209 9.97 -9.23 34.39
CA VAL A 209 10.60 -8.25 35.30
C VAL A 209 9.63 -7.70 36.33
N LEU A 210 8.33 -7.95 36.14
CA LEU A 210 7.28 -7.58 37.08
C LEU A 210 6.77 -8.84 37.79
N ALA A 211 6.69 -8.78 39.12
CA ALA A 211 6.12 -9.84 39.94
C ALA A 211 4.59 -9.88 39.84
N ALA A 212 3.94 -10.86 40.48
CA ALA A 212 2.48 -11.03 40.48
C ALA A 212 1.67 -9.81 41.00
N ASN A 213 2.32 -8.87 41.70
CA ASN A 213 1.70 -7.60 42.11
C ASN A 213 1.85 -6.47 41.07
N GLY A 214 2.45 -6.74 39.90
CA GLY A 214 2.74 -5.77 38.84
C GLY A 214 3.94 -4.85 39.12
N GLY A 215 4.72 -5.12 40.18
CA GLY A 215 5.90 -4.33 40.54
C GLY A 215 7.20 -5.01 40.11
N GLY A 216 8.19 -4.21 39.69
CA GLY A 216 9.53 -4.67 39.35
C GLY A 216 10.58 -3.65 39.73
N THR A 217 11.86 -4.05 39.72
CA THR A 217 12.96 -3.16 40.06
C THR A 217 13.65 -2.61 38.81
N VAL A 218 14.30 -1.44 38.96
CA VAL A 218 15.09 -0.84 37.89
C VAL A 218 16.26 -1.76 37.47
N ALA A 219 16.80 -2.56 38.39
CA ALA A 219 17.87 -3.50 38.08
C ALA A 219 17.37 -4.59 37.12
N ASP A 220 16.27 -5.26 37.45
CA ASP A 220 15.69 -6.35 36.63
C ASP A 220 15.31 -5.86 35.23
N ILE A 221 14.69 -4.66 35.14
CA ILE A 221 14.32 -4.07 33.86
C ILE A 221 15.57 -3.74 33.02
N ALA A 222 16.59 -3.12 33.64
CA ALA A 222 17.82 -2.78 32.93
C ALA A 222 18.58 -4.03 32.46
N GLU A 223 18.64 -5.09 33.27
CA GLU A 223 19.24 -6.37 32.88
C GLU A 223 18.44 -7.04 31.76
N ALA A 224 17.11 -7.02 31.81
CA ALA A 224 16.27 -7.54 30.73
C ALA A 224 16.48 -6.82 29.39
N ILE A 225 16.61 -5.48 29.41
CA ILE A 225 16.93 -4.71 28.20
C ILE A 225 18.28 -5.15 27.60
N ARG A 226 19.30 -5.33 28.45
CA ARG A 226 20.62 -5.79 27.99
C ARG A 226 20.58 -7.22 27.49
N PHE A 227 19.89 -8.11 28.19
CA PHE A 227 19.69 -9.51 27.79
C PHE A 227 19.04 -9.60 26.41
N ALA A 228 17.96 -8.84 26.19
CA ALA A 228 17.28 -8.78 24.90
C ALA A 228 18.22 -8.31 23.79
N ALA A 229 18.97 -7.24 24.04
CA ALA A 229 19.94 -6.71 23.08
C ALA A 229 21.13 -7.65 22.83
N ASP A 230 21.51 -8.49 23.80
CA ASP A 230 22.54 -9.51 23.65
C ASP A 230 22.07 -10.72 22.85
N HIS A 231 20.76 -10.97 22.83
CA HIS A 231 20.12 -11.97 21.97
C HIS A 231 19.63 -11.42 20.63
N GLU A 232 20.10 -10.23 20.24
CA GLU A 232 19.87 -9.63 18.92
C GLU A 232 18.38 -9.48 18.57
N VAL A 233 17.52 -9.21 19.57
CA VAL A 233 16.11 -8.91 19.28
C VAL A 233 15.97 -7.63 18.47
N ASP A 234 14.88 -7.53 17.71
CA ASP A 234 14.68 -6.41 16.82
C ASP A 234 13.96 -5.24 17.47
N VAL A 235 13.01 -5.55 18.35
CA VAL A 235 12.13 -4.60 19.02
C VAL A 235 11.99 -5.02 20.49
N ILE A 236 12.03 -4.05 21.40
CA ILE A 236 11.72 -4.22 22.83
C ILE A 236 10.45 -3.42 23.13
N ASN A 237 9.43 -4.08 23.66
CA ASN A 237 8.25 -3.44 24.22
C ASN A 237 8.31 -3.42 25.75
N MET A 238 8.17 -2.23 26.33
CA MET A 238 8.10 -2.00 27.77
C MET A 238 6.74 -1.36 28.10
N SER A 239 5.74 -2.19 28.34
CA SER A 239 4.39 -1.78 28.74
C SER A 239 4.29 -1.42 30.23
N LEU A 240 5.35 -0.83 30.76
CA LEU A 240 5.56 -0.51 32.17
C LEU A 240 6.05 0.93 32.34
N GLY A 241 5.95 1.45 33.55
CA GLY A 241 6.44 2.80 33.85
C GLY A 241 6.59 3.03 35.34
N GLY A 242 7.53 3.89 35.70
CA GLY A 242 7.86 4.22 37.08
C GLY A 242 8.14 5.71 37.30
N ALA A 243 8.28 6.07 38.57
CA ALA A 243 8.71 7.40 38.97
C ALA A 243 10.25 7.43 39.10
N GLY A 244 10.89 8.32 38.34
CA GLY A 244 12.30 8.65 38.52
C GLY A 244 13.21 8.22 37.38
N GLU A 245 14.22 9.06 37.16
CA GLU A 245 15.34 8.78 36.25
C GLU A 245 16.37 7.88 36.95
N SER A 246 17.03 7.04 36.16
CA SER A 246 18.07 6.11 36.58
C SER A 246 19.14 6.02 35.50
N ASN A 247 20.39 6.27 35.88
CA ASN A 247 21.53 6.13 34.97
C ASN A 247 21.69 4.69 34.48
N LEU A 248 21.41 3.69 35.34
CA LEU A 248 21.49 2.27 34.94
C LEU A 248 20.50 1.95 33.81
N MET A 249 19.29 2.52 33.89
CA MET A 249 18.27 2.34 32.85
C MET A 249 18.66 3.07 31.57
N ALA A 250 19.14 4.32 31.69
CA ALA A 250 19.61 5.09 30.53
C ALA A 250 20.75 4.36 29.80
N GLU A 251 21.74 3.82 30.53
CA GLU A 251 22.84 3.06 29.95
C GLU A 251 22.38 1.76 29.26
N ALA A 252 21.37 1.08 29.81
CA ALA A 252 20.80 -0.12 29.19
C ALA A 252 20.04 0.21 27.89
N ILE A 253 19.27 1.30 27.89
CA ILE A 253 18.56 1.80 26.71
C ILE A 253 19.55 2.20 25.62
N ASP A 254 20.57 2.99 25.96
CA ASP A 254 21.61 3.38 25.02
C ASP A 254 22.33 2.15 24.45
N TYR A 255 22.63 1.16 25.28
CA TYR A 255 23.26 -0.08 24.84
C TYR A 255 22.40 -0.83 23.82
N ALA A 256 21.11 -1.00 24.08
CA ALA A 256 20.18 -1.64 23.15
C ALA A 256 20.01 -0.85 21.85
N TYR A 257 19.87 0.47 21.94
CA TYR A 257 19.74 1.33 20.77
C TYR A 257 20.96 1.25 19.85
N HIS A 258 22.18 1.29 20.39
CA HIS A 258 23.41 1.17 19.61
C HIS A 258 23.62 -0.22 19.00
N LYS A 259 22.89 -1.24 19.47
CA LYS A 259 22.82 -2.56 18.83
C LYS A 259 21.76 -2.65 17.73
N GLY A 260 21.03 -1.57 17.44
CA GLY A 260 20.00 -1.54 16.40
C GLY A 260 18.62 -2.00 16.87
N VAL A 261 18.39 -2.06 18.19
CA VAL A 261 17.10 -2.45 18.76
C VAL A 261 16.17 -1.25 18.85
N VAL A 262 14.93 -1.42 18.39
CA VAL A 262 13.88 -0.39 18.55
C VAL A 262 13.27 -0.52 19.94
N LEU A 263 13.30 0.55 20.73
CA LEU A 263 12.74 0.56 22.09
C LEU A 263 11.40 1.30 22.11
N VAL A 264 10.35 0.65 22.58
CA VAL A 264 8.99 1.21 22.69
C VAL A 264 8.52 1.13 24.14
N ALA A 265 7.97 2.23 24.67
CA ALA A 265 7.45 2.23 26.03
C ALA A 265 6.17 3.05 26.21
N ALA A 266 5.39 2.64 27.20
CA ALA A 266 4.14 3.27 27.58
C ALA A 266 4.35 4.64 28.27
N ALA A 267 3.63 5.69 27.84
CA ALA A 267 3.77 7.03 28.42
C ALA A 267 3.29 7.17 29.87
N GLY A 268 2.42 6.28 30.34
CA GLY A 268 1.87 6.24 31.71
C GLY A 268 0.41 6.67 31.81
N ASN A 269 -0.23 6.29 32.93
CA ASN A 269 -1.70 6.31 33.10
C ASN A 269 -2.17 7.32 34.19
N SER A 270 -1.54 8.48 34.30
CA SER A 270 -1.83 9.46 35.36
C SER A 270 -2.36 10.82 34.85
N ASN A 271 -2.65 10.94 33.56
CA ASN A 271 -3.06 12.17 32.88
C ASN A 271 -2.12 13.37 33.19
N GLN A 272 -0.81 13.11 33.24
CA GLN A 272 0.21 14.12 33.49
C GLN A 272 0.81 14.65 32.19
N ASN A 273 1.23 15.93 32.21
CA ASN A 273 1.92 16.60 31.10
C ASN A 273 3.41 16.24 31.03
N ALA A 274 3.73 14.96 31.20
CA ALA A 274 5.01 14.35 30.88
C ALA A 274 4.84 12.82 30.82
N ALA A 275 5.56 12.17 29.91
CA ALA A 275 5.70 10.71 29.94
C ALA A 275 6.47 10.25 31.20
N ALA A 276 6.13 9.06 31.68
CA ALA A 276 6.87 8.36 32.73
C ALA A 276 8.17 7.76 32.17
N TYR A 277 9.08 7.35 33.05
CA TYR A 277 10.24 6.55 32.65
C TYR A 277 9.83 5.07 32.56
N PRO A 278 10.27 4.31 31.53
CA PRO A 278 11.34 4.64 30.60
C PRO A 278 10.94 5.40 29.31
N ALA A 279 9.66 5.63 29.04
CA ALA A 279 9.20 6.31 27.81
C ALA A 279 9.79 7.70 27.59
N ARG A 280 10.22 8.38 28.67
CA ARG A 280 10.84 9.71 28.61
C ARG A 280 12.34 9.71 28.24
N TYR A 281 13.02 8.56 28.26
CA TYR A 281 14.43 8.53 27.87
C TYR A 281 14.61 8.84 26.38
N PRO A 282 15.74 9.46 25.99
CA PRO A 282 16.16 9.47 24.60
C PRO A 282 16.20 8.04 24.04
N HIS A 283 16.02 7.90 22.73
CA HIS A 283 16.03 6.63 22.01
C HIS A 283 14.86 5.66 22.31
N VAL A 284 13.99 5.98 23.26
CA VAL A 284 12.75 5.26 23.50
C VAL A 284 11.59 5.97 22.79
N ILE A 285 10.78 5.21 22.08
CA ILE A 285 9.55 5.69 21.45
C ILE A 285 8.46 5.71 22.53
N GLY A 286 8.12 6.91 23.00
CA GLY A 286 7.07 7.09 24.01
C GLY A 286 5.67 7.10 23.41
N VAL A 287 4.80 6.21 23.91
CA VAL A 287 3.48 5.96 23.32
C VAL A 287 2.34 6.42 24.22
N SER A 288 1.53 7.37 23.75
CA SER A 288 0.28 7.78 24.40
C SER A 288 -0.91 6.92 23.95
N ALA A 289 -1.95 6.84 24.79
CA ALA A 289 -3.13 6.01 24.55
C ALA A 289 -4.30 6.79 23.94
N LEU A 290 -4.92 6.17 22.94
CA LEU A 290 -6.16 6.61 22.30
C LEU A 290 -7.35 5.74 22.72
N ASP A 291 -8.52 6.35 22.81
CA ASP A 291 -9.79 5.63 22.93
C ASP A 291 -10.35 5.18 21.56
N SER A 292 -11.50 4.52 21.58
CA SER A 292 -12.17 4.04 20.37
C SER A 292 -12.69 5.13 19.44
N ALA A 293 -12.77 6.38 19.90
CA ALA A 293 -13.10 7.53 19.07
C ALA A 293 -11.85 8.20 18.46
N GLY A 294 -10.65 7.69 18.76
CA GLY A 294 -9.37 8.29 18.32
C GLY A 294 -8.96 9.52 19.13
N LEU A 295 -9.61 9.79 20.27
CA LEU A 295 -9.24 10.88 21.17
C LEU A 295 -8.24 10.37 22.21
N LYS A 296 -7.46 11.30 22.81
CA LYS A 296 -6.55 10.92 23.90
C LYS A 296 -7.38 10.30 25.03
N ALA A 297 -6.99 9.11 25.45
CA ALA A 297 -7.63 8.45 26.57
C ALA A 297 -7.54 9.33 27.84
N PRO A 298 -8.59 9.40 28.68
CA PRO A 298 -8.63 10.30 29.84
C PRO A 298 -7.49 10.08 30.83
N TYR A 299 -6.97 8.85 30.94
CA TYR A 299 -5.87 8.49 31.83
C TYR A 299 -4.48 8.70 31.20
N SER A 300 -4.36 8.85 29.87
CA SER A 300 -3.06 8.88 29.20
C SER A 300 -2.27 10.11 29.59
N ASN A 301 -1.02 9.90 30.00
CA ASN A 301 0.00 10.95 30.02
C ASN A 301 0.23 11.49 28.60
N PHE A 302 0.71 12.73 28.54
CA PHE A 302 0.93 13.50 27.32
C PHE A 302 2.12 14.45 27.51
N GLY A 303 2.48 15.22 26.47
CA GLY A 303 3.51 16.24 26.60
C GLY A 303 4.90 15.72 26.29
N ALA A 304 5.89 16.15 27.07
CA ALA A 304 7.29 15.80 26.84
C ALA A 304 7.53 14.28 26.97
N GLY A 305 8.23 13.70 25.99
CA GLY A 305 8.50 12.26 25.93
C GLY A 305 7.39 11.43 25.29
N VAL A 306 6.39 12.06 24.65
CA VAL A 306 5.44 11.37 23.77
C VAL A 306 5.83 11.61 22.32
N ASP A 307 6.09 10.52 21.60
CA ASP A 307 6.49 10.53 20.20
C ASP A 307 5.34 10.20 19.24
N ILE A 308 4.42 9.35 19.67
CA ILE A 308 3.32 8.82 18.85
C ILE A 308 2.15 8.39 19.75
N SER A 309 0.95 8.33 19.17
CA SER A 309 -0.25 7.82 19.85
C SER A 309 -0.80 6.57 19.18
N ALA A 310 -1.30 5.63 19.98
CA ALA A 310 -1.86 4.36 19.50
C ALA A 310 -3.07 3.92 20.33
N PRO A 311 -3.90 2.98 19.84
CA PRO A 311 -5.07 2.48 20.59
C PRO A 311 -4.68 1.89 21.95
N GLY A 312 -5.08 2.55 23.03
CA GLY A 312 -4.93 2.05 24.40
C GLY A 312 -6.26 1.72 25.07
N GLY A 313 -7.38 2.13 24.47
CA GLY A 313 -8.72 1.82 24.91
C GLY A 313 -9.28 2.70 26.03
N SER A 314 -10.54 2.51 26.32
CA SER A 314 -11.28 3.17 27.40
C SER A 314 -12.44 2.27 27.86
N GLU A 315 -13.23 2.72 28.84
CA GLU A 315 -14.37 1.94 29.34
C GLU A 315 -15.37 1.57 28.22
N ASN A 316 -15.46 2.39 27.16
CA ASN A 316 -16.35 2.17 26.03
C ASN A 316 -15.69 1.43 24.85
N GLY A 317 -14.45 0.96 25.01
CA GLY A 317 -13.68 0.33 23.95
C GLY A 317 -12.35 -0.19 24.49
N LYS A 318 -12.39 -1.31 25.19
CA LYS A 318 -11.18 -1.98 25.69
C LYS A 318 -10.48 -2.73 24.56
N ILE A 319 -9.20 -3.01 24.73
CA ILE A 319 -8.38 -3.82 23.82
C ILE A 319 -8.56 -5.27 24.21
N LEU A 320 -9.20 -6.06 23.34
CA LEU A 320 -9.52 -7.47 23.59
C LEU A 320 -8.36 -8.34 23.12
N GLN A 321 -7.82 -9.15 24.04
CA GLN A 321 -6.88 -10.24 23.73
C GLN A 321 -7.15 -11.48 24.60
N GLU A 322 -6.67 -12.65 24.17
CA GLU A 322 -6.55 -13.80 25.09
C GLU A 322 -5.38 -13.57 26.04
N THR A 323 -5.60 -13.80 27.32
CA THR A 323 -4.61 -13.72 28.37
C THR A 323 -4.90 -14.77 29.44
N ILE A 324 -4.25 -14.71 30.59
CA ILE A 324 -4.57 -15.52 31.75
C ILE A 324 -5.30 -14.68 32.80
N ASP A 325 -6.18 -15.33 33.56
CA ASP A 325 -6.75 -14.75 34.78
C ASP A 325 -5.69 -14.74 35.88
N GLY A 326 -5.45 -13.58 36.51
CA GLY A 326 -4.41 -13.42 37.54
C GLY A 326 -4.69 -14.17 38.86
N GLU A 327 -5.91 -14.64 39.10
CA GLU A 327 -6.26 -15.42 40.28
C GLU A 327 -6.20 -16.94 40.02
N THR A 328 -6.68 -17.38 38.86
CA THR A 328 -6.78 -18.82 38.53
C THR A 328 -5.69 -19.31 37.57
N SER A 329 -4.94 -18.40 36.95
CA SER A 329 -3.97 -18.68 35.87
C SER A 329 -4.57 -19.45 34.69
N THR A 330 -5.89 -19.35 34.49
CA THR A 330 -6.58 -20.01 33.37
C THR A 330 -6.72 -19.06 32.18
N PRO A 331 -6.62 -19.56 30.92
CA PRO A 331 -6.83 -18.73 29.73
C PRO A 331 -8.21 -18.07 29.72
N VAL A 332 -8.27 -16.78 29.38
CA VAL A 332 -9.47 -15.97 29.30
C VAL A 332 -9.32 -14.87 28.26
N PHE A 333 -10.40 -14.57 27.52
CA PHE A 333 -10.45 -13.37 26.68
C PHE A 333 -10.83 -12.16 27.52
N ALA A 334 -9.92 -11.20 27.64
CA ALA A 334 -10.10 -10.02 28.48
C ALA A 334 -9.83 -8.72 27.71
N GLY A 335 -10.69 -7.73 27.97
CA GLY A 335 -10.52 -6.37 27.49
C GLY A 335 -9.75 -5.52 28.50
N PHE A 336 -8.56 -5.03 28.14
CA PHE A 336 -7.77 -4.12 28.98
C PHE A 336 -7.75 -2.69 28.42
N GLN A 337 -7.39 -1.73 29.28
CA GLN A 337 -7.16 -0.33 28.87
C GLN A 337 -5.88 0.20 29.52
N GLY A 338 -5.13 1.00 28.79
CA GLY A 338 -3.91 1.63 29.30
C GLY A 338 -2.95 2.03 28.18
N THR A 339 -1.99 2.90 28.50
CA THR A 339 -0.80 3.10 27.64
C THR A 339 -0.01 1.81 27.46
N SER A 340 -0.15 0.87 28.40
CA SER A 340 0.38 -0.50 28.32
C SER A 340 -0.22 -1.33 27.18
N MET A 341 -1.44 -1.00 26.72
CA MET A 341 -2.04 -1.61 25.53
C MET A 341 -1.74 -0.79 24.27
N ALA A 342 -1.44 0.50 24.38
CA ALA A 342 -1.02 1.33 23.25
C ALA A 342 0.42 1.01 22.79
N SER A 343 1.35 0.85 23.73
CA SER A 343 2.76 0.50 23.46
C SER A 343 2.93 -0.73 22.54
N PRO A 344 2.27 -1.89 22.77
CA PRO A 344 2.42 -3.05 21.91
C PRO A 344 1.85 -2.85 20.51
N HIS A 345 0.93 -1.91 20.29
CA HIS A 345 0.52 -1.55 18.93
C HIS A 345 1.68 -0.96 18.14
N VAL A 346 2.43 -0.04 18.75
CA VAL A 346 3.60 0.56 18.12
C VAL A 346 4.72 -0.46 17.96
N ALA A 347 4.94 -1.34 18.95
CA ALA A 347 5.93 -2.41 18.85
C ALA A 347 5.61 -3.41 17.72
N GLY A 348 4.34 -3.80 17.58
CA GLY A 348 3.89 -4.65 16.48
C GLY A 348 4.10 -3.98 15.11
N VAL A 349 3.74 -2.70 14.96
CA VAL A 349 3.97 -1.98 13.71
C VAL A 349 5.47 -1.77 13.44
N ALA A 350 6.29 -1.50 14.46
CA ALA A 350 7.74 -1.45 14.33
C ALA A 350 8.30 -2.79 13.81
N ALA A 351 7.77 -3.92 14.28
CA ALA A 351 8.13 -5.23 13.77
C ALA A 351 7.76 -5.41 12.28
N LEU A 352 6.57 -4.95 11.86
CA LEU A 352 6.20 -4.94 10.44
C LEU A 352 7.14 -4.08 9.58
N ILE A 353 7.56 -2.91 10.09
CA ILE A 353 8.53 -2.04 9.40
C ILE A 353 9.89 -2.73 9.28
N LYS A 354 10.38 -3.38 10.35
CA LYS A 354 11.66 -4.11 10.32
C LYS A 354 11.62 -5.30 9.37
N ALA A 355 10.51 -6.04 9.33
CA ALA A 355 10.29 -7.11 8.36
C ALA A 355 10.26 -6.60 6.90
N SER A 356 9.95 -5.31 6.70
CA SER A 356 10.01 -4.64 5.39
C SER A 356 11.43 -4.18 5.00
N GLY A 357 12.45 -4.51 5.81
CA GLY A 357 13.87 -4.31 5.48
C GLY A 357 14.52 -3.05 6.04
N ILE A 358 13.80 -2.22 6.81
CA ILE A 358 14.40 -1.08 7.53
C ILE A 358 14.91 -1.57 8.88
N GLN A 359 16.23 -1.57 9.09
CA GLN A 359 16.83 -2.13 10.30
C GLN A 359 17.24 -1.09 11.34
N ASP A 360 17.60 0.13 10.90
CA ASP A 360 18.08 1.17 11.82
C ASP A 360 16.93 1.75 12.67
N PRO A 361 17.08 1.82 14.00
CA PRO A 361 16.00 2.24 14.89
C PRO A 361 15.59 3.71 14.71
N ALA A 362 16.51 4.59 14.27
CA ALA A 362 16.15 5.97 13.95
C ALA A 362 15.28 6.03 12.69
N ASP A 363 15.59 5.21 11.68
CA ASP A 363 14.80 5.12 10.46
C ASP A 363 13.42 4.53 10.71
N VAL A 364 13.30 3.51 11.58
CA VAL A 364 12.00 2.97 12.01
C VAL A 364 11.15 4.06 12.68
N LEU A 365 11.73 4.84 13.61
CA LEU A 365 11.03 5.95 14.26
C LEU A 365 10.60 7.02 13.24
N ASN A 366 11.45 7.34 12.28
CA ASN A 366 11.14 8.31 11.23
C ASN A 366 9.98 7.83 10.35
N VAL A 367 9.95 6.55 9.97
CA VAL A 367 8.83 5.96 9.24
C VAL A 367 7.55 6.04 10.06
N LEU A 368 7.58 5.60 11.32
CA LEU A 368 6.43 5.67 12.22
C LEU A 368 5.85 7.09 12.31
N LYS A 369 6.71 8.10 12.51
CA LYS A 369 6.28 9.51 12.63
C LYS A 369 5.76 10.10 11.33
N GLN A 370 6.30 9.69 10.18
CA GLN A 370 5.86 10.20 8.87
C GLN A 370 4.59 9.52 8.37
N SER A 371 4.31 8.31 8.84
CA SER A 371 3.13 7.55 8.42
C SER A 371 1.91 7.79 9.29
N THR A 372 2.02 8.50 10.41
CA THR A 372 0.88 8.77 11.28
C THR A 372 -0.21 9.59 10.58
N ARG A 373 -1.45 9.38 10.98
CA ARG A 373 -2.52 10.35 10.72
C ARG A 373 -2.31 11.54 11.64
N ALA A 374 -1.73 12.60 11.08
CA ALA A 374 -1.44 13.83 11.80
C ALA A 374 -2.72 14.48 12.32
N ILE A 375 -2.67 14.98 13.55
CA ILE A 375 -3.73 15.79 14.14
C ILE A 375 -3.23 17.22 14.14
N GLU A 376 -3.88 18.06 13.32
CA GLU A 376 -3.60 19.50 13.31
C GLU A 376 -4.09 20.11 14.64
N ASP A 377 -3.30 21.03 15.20
CA ASP A 377 -3.61 21.77 16.43
C ASP A 377 -3.56 20.97 17.75
N ASP A 378 -2.37 20.45 18.08
CA ASP A 378 -2.08 19.79 19.37
C ASP A 378 -1.01 20.54 20.21
N PRO A 379 -1.36 21.69 20.83
CA PRO A 379 -0.39 22.55 21.50
C PRO A 379 0.24 21.93 22.76
N LEU A 380 -0.38 20.89 23.33
CA LEU A 380 0.09 20.20 24.53
C LEU A 380 0.74 18.85 24.24
N ASN A 381 0.90 18.47 22.97
CA ASN A 381 1.49 17.20 22.55
C ASN A 381 0.80 15.97 23.18
N HIS A 382 -0.53 15.90 23.05
CA HIS A 382 -1.32 14.72 23.38
C HIS A 382 -1.04 13.52 22.47
N TYR A 383 -0.71 13.78 21.20
CA TYR A 383 -0.68 12.77 20.15
C TYR A 383 0.73 12.47 19.60
N GLY A 384 1.75 13.23 20.01
CA GLY A 384 3.08 13.10 19.40
C GLY A 384 3.04 13.55 17.94
N ALA A 385 3.61 12.74 17.05
CA ALA A 385 3.50 12.95 15.61
C ALA A 385 2.06 12.75 15.06
N GLY A 386 1.23 11.99 15.76
CA GLY A 386 -0.14 11.68 15.36
C GLY A 386 -0.59 10.28 15.75
N GLN A 387 -1.69 9.83 15.14
CA GLN A 387 -2.23 8.49 15.36
C GLN A 387 -1.51 7.45 14.50
N LEU A 388 -1.14 6.31 15.10
CA LEU A 388 -0.49 5.19 14.42
C LEU A 388 -1.31 4.67 13.23
N ASP A 389 -0.63 4.45 12.10
CA ASP A 389 -1.18 3.84 10.89
C ASP A 389 -0.18 2.82 10.33
N ALA A 390 -0.48 1.54 10.52
CA ALA A 390 0.34 0.40 10.13
C ALA A 390 0.45 0.28 8.61
N GLY A 391 -0.67 0.42 7.89
CA GLY A 391 -0.69 0.34 6.43
C GLY A 391 0.18 1.42 5.79
N ALA A 392 0.04 2.67 6.22
CA ALA A 392 0.89 3.76 5.75
C ALA A 392 2.36 3.55 6.11
N ALA A 393 2.65 3.02 7.31
CA ALA A 393 4.02 2.76 7.76
C ALA A 393 4.74 1.73 6.88
N VAL A 394 4.10 0.58 6.63
CA VAL A 394 4.66 -0.48 5.80
C VAL A 394 4.82 -0.04 4.35
N GLN A 395 3.82 0.66 3.78
CA GLN A 395 3.95 1.18 2.41
C GLN A 395 5.06 2.23 2.27
N LEU A 396 5.29 3.03 3.32
CA LEU A 396 6.42 3.97 3.37
C LEU A 396 7.76 3.22 3.52
N ALA A 397 7.81 2.17 4.34
CA ALA A 397 9.02 1.35 4.52
C ALA A 397 9.45 0.65 3.22
N LEU A 398 8.48 0.22 2.41
CA LEU A 398 8.71 -0.40 1.11
C LEU A 398 9.05 0.61 0.00
N LYS A 399 8.93 1.91 0.26
CA LYS A 399 9.14 2.95 -0.76
C LYS A 399 10.60 2.95 -1.21
N GLY A 400 10.81 2.53 -2.46
CA GLY A 400 12.14 2.47 -3.08
C GLY A 400 12.83 1.11 -2.99
N GLN A 401 12.20 0.10 -2.43
CA GLN A 401 12.68 -1.28 -2.50
C GLN A 401 12.02 -2.01 -3.68
N ILE A 402 12.77 -2.91 -4.34
CA ILE A 402 12.21 -3.87 -5.29
C ILE A 402 12.14 -5.19 -4.54
N THR A 403 10.94 -5.58 -4.09
CA THR A 403 10.72 -6.88 -3.43
C THR A 403 9.99 -7.84 -4.36
N PHE A 404 10.19 -9.13 -4.15
CA PHE A 404 9.48 -10.15 -4.92
C PHE A 404 7.97 -10.08 -4.71
N GLN A 405 7.54 -9.77 -3.48
CA GLN A 405 6.14 -9.53 -3.13
C GLN A 405 5.58 -8.29 -3.85
N ASP A 406 6.30 -7.16 -3.89
CA ASP A 406 5.89 -5.96 -4.62
C ASP A 406 5.75 -6.23 -6.12
N PHE A 407 6.69 -6.99 -6.70
CA PHE A 407 6.59 -7.43 -8.10
C PHE A 407 5.38 -8.34 -8.34
N PHE A 408 5.12 -9.32 -7.49
CA PHE A 408 3.99 -10.24 -7.62
C PHE A 408 2.63 -9.55 -7.43
N ARG A 409 2.53 -8.63 -6.47
CA ARG A 409 1.38 -7.76 -6.28
C ARG A 409 1.14 -6.91 -7.52
N TRP A 410 2.18 -6.27 -8.05
CA TRP A 410 2.07 -5.51 -9.30
C TRP A 410 1.62 -6.39 -10.48
N LEU A 411 2.10 -7.64 -10.57
CA LEU A 411 1.63 -8.60 -11.57
C LEU A 411 0.15 -8.94 -11.38
N ARG A 412 -0.30 -9.15 -10.14
CA ARG A 412 -1.70 -9.43 -9.80
C ARG A 412 -2.60 -8.28 -10.19
N ASP A 413 -2.28 -7.08 -9.72
CA ASP A 413 -3.13 -5.90 -9.82
C ASP A 413 -3.24 -5.40 -11.27
N ASN A 414 -2.21 -5.66 -12.09
CA ASN A 414 -2.22 -5.35 -13.53
C ASN A 414 -2.65 -6.54 -14.41
N GLY A 415 -3.13 -7.64 -13.81
CA GLY A 415 -3.71 -8.78 -14.53
C GLY A 415 -2.70 -9.68 -15.26
N TYR A 416 -1.40 -9.52 -15.00
CA TYR A 416 -0.33 -10.32 -15.60
C TYR A 416 -0.22 -11.73 -15.02
N LEU A 417 -0.90 -12.05 -13.91
CA LEU A 417 -1.00 -13.43 -13.41
C LEU A 417 -1.95 -14.32 -14.23
N ASN A 418 -2.71 -13.75 -15.17
CA ASN A 418 -3.63 -14.52 -16.01
C ASN A 418 -2.85 -15.39 -17.03
N PRO A 419 -2.98 -16.73 -17.00
CA PRO A 419 -2.26 -17.62 -17.93
C PRO A 419 -2.53 -17.31 -19.41
N ARG A 420 -3.72 -16.80 -19.74
CA ARG A 420 -4.06 -16.41 -21.12
C ARG A 420 -3.16 -15.29 -21.65
N PHE A 421 -2.77 -14.33 -20.80
CA PHE A 421 -1.86 -13.25 -21.19
C PHE A 421 -0.54 -13.80 -21.77
N TRP A 422 -0.01 -14.86 -21.16
CA TRP A 422 1.27 -15.46 -21.58
C TRP A 422 1.13 -16.42 -22.77
N ILE A 423 -0.02 -17.06 -22.94
CA ILE A 423 -0.22 -18.15 -23.89
C ILE A 423 -0.81 -17.69 -25.24
N ASP A 424 -1.45 -16.51 -25.31
CA ASP A 424 -2.14 -15.98 -26.51
C ASP A 424 -1.22 -15.49 -27.66
N GLY A 425 -0.08 -16.15 -27.93
CA GLY A 425 0.79 -15.75 -29.05
C GLY A 425 1.96 -16.67 -29.38
N GLY A 426 2.06 -17.85 -28.75
CA GLY A 426 3.17 -18.78 -28.93
C GLY A 426 4.50 -18.34 -28.31
N VAL A 427 5.50 -19.23 -28.33
CA VAL A 427 6.80 -19.07 -27.65
C VAL A 427 7.59 -17.83 -28.11
N ILE A 428 7.38 -17.39 -29.35
CA ILE A 428 8.08 -16.24 -29.95
C ILE A 428 7.56 -14.91 -29.34
N ALA A 429 6.31 -14.85 -28.90
CA ALA A 429 5.72 -13.68 -28.24
C ALA A 429 6.04 -13.61 -26.74
N LEU A 430 6.56 -14.70 -26.15
CA LEU A 430 6.82 -14.78 -24.71
C LEU A 430 7.94 -13.84 -24.28
N TRP A 431 9.09 -13.86 -24.95
CA TRP A 431 10.24 -13.03 -24.58
C TRP A 431 9.97 -11.52 -24.64
N PRO A 432 9.32 -10.97 -25.69
CA PRO A 432 8.89 -9.58 -25.69
C PRO A 432 7.89 -9.24 -24.58
N LYS A 433 6.95 -10.14 -24.26
CA LYS A 433 5.99 -9.95 -23.15
C LYS A 433 6.71 -9.92 -21.80
N ILE A 434 7.69 -10.81 -21.57
CA ILE A 434 8.51 -10.81 -20.36
C ILE A 434 9.26 -9.47 -20.25
N ALA A 435 9.94 -9.04 -21.32
CA ALA A 435 10.66 -7.78 -21.34
C ALA A 435 9.75 -6.56 -21.12
N MET A 436 8.54 -6.58 -21.68
CA MET A 436 7.54 -5.54 -21.48
C MET A 436 7.06 -5.51 -20.02
N VAL A 437 6.71 -6.65 -19.43
CA VAL A 437 6.24 -6.76 -18.04
C VAL A 437 7.33 -6.30 -17.07
N LEU A 438 8.56 -6.77 -17.24
CA LEU A 438 9.71 -6.34 -16.43
C LEU A 438 10.03 -4.85 -16.64
N GLY A 439 10.03 -4.37 -17.89
CA GLY A 439 10.27 -2.97 -18.21
C GLY A 439 9.20 -2.04 -17.65
N SER A 440 7.92 -2.44 -17.73
CA SER A 440 6.80 -1.70 -17.16
C SER A 440 6.84 -1.68 -15.64
N TYR A 441 7.22 -2.80 -14.99
CA TYR A 441 7.43 -2.83 -13.54
C TYR A 441 8.58 -1.91 -13.12
N LEU A 442 9.76 -2.03 -13.74
CA LEU A 442 10.92 -1.18 -13.45
C LEU A 442 10.63 0.31 -13.69
N LEU A 443 9.88 0.62 -14.74
CA LEU A 443 9.44 1.98 -15.03
C LEU A 443 8.44 2.46 -13.97
N ALA A 444 7.43 1.67 -13.62
CA ALA A 444 6.46 2.02 -12.59
C ALA A 444 7.14 2.22 -11.22
N TRP A 445 8.06 1.34 -10.85
CA TRP A 445 8.90 1.45 -9.66
C TRP A 445 9.75 2.73 -9.68
N PHE A 446 10.44 3.00 -10.79
CA PHE A 446 11.26 4.19 -10.96
C PHE A 446 10.42 5.47 -10.83
N LEU A 447 9.26 5.52 -11.48
CA LEU A 447 8.35 6.66 -11.41
C LEU A 447 7.79 6.85 -9.99
N ARG A 448 7.34 5.78 -9.31
CA ARG A 448 6.83 5.80 -7.93
C ARG A 448 7.87 6.29 -6.91
N ASN A 449 9.14 5.95 -7.10
CA ASN A 449 10.18 6.27 -6.13
C ASN A 449 10.81 7.65 -6.33
N TYR A 450 11.05 8.04 -7.59
CA TYR A 450 11.81 9.25 -7.91
C TYR A 450 10.94 10.45 -8.29
N PHE A 451 9.65 10.24 -8.53
CA PHE A 451 8.73 11.31 -8.85
C PHE A 451 7.44 11.25 -8.02
N PRO A 452 7.21 12.22 -7.11
CA PRO A 452 5.95 12.36 -6.42
C PRO A 452 4.93 13.06 -7.34
N PHE A 453 4.31 12.35 -8.26
CA PHE A 453 3.17 12.90 -9.01
C PHE A 453 1.92 12.04 -8.87
N THR A 454 0.78 12.72 -8.75
CA THR A 454 -0.54 12.14 -9.03
C THR A 454 -0.72 12.11 -10.54
N TRP A 455 -1.19 10.98 -11.08
CA TRP A 455 -1.40 10.84 -12.52
C TRP A 455 -2.52 11.79 -12.94
N SER A 456 -2.15 12.96 -13.46
CA SER A 456 -3.10 13.98 -13.91
C SER A 456 -3.20 13.97 -15.42
N TRP A 457 -4.37 14.36 -15.93
CA TRP A 457 -4.58 14.54 -17.36
C TRP A 457 -3.58 15.53 -17.97
N SER A 458 -3.18 16.57 -17.24
CA SER A 458 -2.18 17.54 -17.70
C SER A 458 -0.77 16.93 -17.80
N LEU A 459 -0.36 16.09 -16.85
CA LEU A 459 0.91 15.36 -16.94
C LEU A 459 0.92 14.41 -18.15
N ALA A 460 -0.14 13.63 -18.32
CA ALA A 460 -0.27 12.65 -19.39
C ALA A 460 -0.27 13.31 -20.78
N THR A 461 -1.05 14.37 -20.96
CA THR A 461 -1.08 15.14 -22.21
C THR A 461 0.27 15.79 -22.51
N GLY A 462 0.95 16.31 -21.48
CA GLY A 462 2.30 16.84 -21.60
C GLY A 462 3.30 15.79 -22.07
N LEU A 463 3.27 14.61 -21.44
CA LEU A 463 4.14 13.46 -21.76
C LEU A 463 3.92 12.97 -23.19
N VAL A 464 2.67 12.84 -23.63
CA VAL A 464 2.32 12.46 -25.01
C VAL A 464 2.82 13.52 -26.00
N ALA A 465 2.56 14.80 -25.74
CA ALA A 465 3.03 15.89 -26.60
C ALA A 465 4.57 15.92 -26.71
N GLY A 466 5.28 15.68 -25.61
CA GLY A 466 6.74 15.66 -25.59
C GLY A 466 7.37 14.43 -26.25
N SER A 467 6.74 13.26 -26.17
CA SER A 467 7.33 11.98 -26.58
C SER A 467 7.00 11.58 -28.02
N SER A 468 5.71 11.44 -28.35
CA SER A 468 5.25 10.89 -29.63
C SER A 468 4.26 11.78 -30.39
N GLY A 469 3.68 12.79 -29.73
CA GLY A 469 2.48 13.47 -30.21
C GLY A 469 1.31 12.50 -30.41
N LEU A 470 0.25 12.96 -31.07
CA LEU A 470 -0.88 12.11 -31.49
C LEU A 470 -0.49 11.36 -32.78
N PHE A 471 0.51 10.48 -32.71
CA PHE A 471 1.21 9.89 -33.86
C PHE A 471 0.31 9.32 -34.97
N PHE A 472 -0.89 8.84 -34.62
CA PHE A 472 -1.90 8.34 -35.56
C PHE A 472 -2.43 9.43 -36.51
N LEU A 473 -2.35 10.70 -36.13
CA LEU A 473 -2.73 11.84 -36.97
C LEU A 473 -1.73 12.08 -38.12
N LYS A 474 -0.44 11.69 -37.99
CA LYS A 474 0.53 11.86 -39.09
C LYS A 474 0.14 11.11 -40.37
N GLY A 475 -0.59 10.00 -40.24
CA GLY A 475 -1.01 9.16 -41.35
C GLY A 475 -2.37 9.52 -41.95
N LEU A 476 -3.12 10.45 -41.33
CA LEU A 476 -4.42 10.87 -41.84
C LEU A 476 -4.24 11.79 -43.04
N TYR A 477 -4.79 11.35 -44.18
CA TYR A 477 -4.75 12.10 -45.43
C TYR A 477 -6.16 12.48 -45.85
N ILE A 478 -6.46 13.78 -45.85
CA ILE A 478 -7.73 14.31 -46.36
C ILE A 478 -7.50 14.97 -47.71
N PHE A 479 -8.20 14.51 -48.74
CA PHE A 479 -8.07 15.04 -50.10
C PHE A 479 -8.39 16.55 -50.12
N ASP A 480 -7.61 17.32 -50.88
CA ASP A 480 -7.73 18.78 -51.05
C ASP A 480 -7.56 19.68 -49.79
N LEU A 481 -7.08 19.14 -48.66
CA LEU A 481 -6.75 19.92 -47.48
C LEU A 481 -5.23 19.98 -47.18
N PRO A 482 -4.75 21.05 -46.54
CA PRO A 482 -3.37 21.11 -46.05
C PRO A 482 -3.13 20.02 -45.01
N GLN A 483 -2.10 19.19 -45.20
CA GLN A 483 -1.76 18.06 -44.31
C GLN A 483 -0.91 18.47 -43.10
N TRP A 484 -0.37 19.69 -43.12
CA TRP A 484 0.51 20.19 -42.07
C TRP A 484 -0.13 20.24 -40.67
N PRO A 485 -1.44 20.51 -40.47
CA PRO A 485 -2.04 20.51 -39.13
C PRO A 485 -2.03 19.11 -38.50
N PHE A 486 -2.36 18.08 -39.27
CA PHE A 486 -2.33 16.69 -38.81
C PHE A 486 -0.91 16.20 -38.54
N ARG A 487 0.06 16.63 -39.35
CA ARG A 487 1.49 16.38 -39.10
C ARG A 487 1.99 17.06 -37.83
N VAL A 488 1.57 18.31 -37.58
CA VAL A 488 1.94 19.05 -36.37
C VAL A 488 1.34 18.40 -35.13
N MET A 489 0.04 18.10 -35.13
CA MET A 489 -0.62 17.44 -33.99
C MET A 489 -0.10 16.02 -33.74
N GLY A 490 0.31 15.32 -34.79
CA GLY A 490 0.87 13.97 -34.70
C GLY A 490 2.38 13.89 -34.48
N SER A 491 3.07 15.03 -34.35
CA SER A 491 4.51 15.08 -34.08
C SER A 491 4.77 15.36 -32.60
N SER A 492 5.84 14.76 -32.07
CA SER A 492 6.35 15.17 -30.76
C SER A 492 7.00 16.55 -30.82
N ILE A 493 7.19 17.20 -29.66
CA ILE A 493 7.86 18.51 -29.59
C ILE A 493 9.20 18.54 -30.35
N PRO A 494 10.10 17.52 -30.23
CA PRO A 494 11.35 17.48 -31.00
C PRO A 494 11.16 17.40 -32.52
N GLU A 495 10.06 16.80 -32.97
CA GLU A 495 9.73 16.60 -34.37
C GLU A 495 8.97 17.78 -35.00
N LEU A 496 8.48 18.75 -34.23
CA LEU A 496 7.76 19.91 -34.76
C LEU A 496 8.56 20.69 -35.82
N GLY A 497 9.88 20.78 -35.65
CA GLY A 497 10.77 21.39 -36.64
C GLY A 497 10.75 20.66 -38.00
N SER A 498 10.61 19.33 -37.98
CA SER A 498 10.48 18.49 -39.18
C SER A 498 9.05 18.44 -39.75
N ALA A 499 8.04 18.74 -38.92
CA ALA A 499 6.66 18.85 -39.38
C ALA A 499 6.41 20.12 -40.19
N ILE A 500 7.12 21.21 -39.85
CA ILE A 500 6.98 22.54 -40.46
C ILE A 500 7.96 22.72 -41.62
N GLY A 501 9.23 22.35 -41.44
CA GLY A 501 10.22 22.32 -42.52
C GLY A 501 10.25 20.92 -43.11
N SER A 502 9.98 20.76 -44.40
CA SER A 502 9.84 19.49 -45.13
C SER A 502 11.12 18.62 -45.18
N SER A 503 11.70 18.29 -44.04
CA SER A 503 12.91 17.51 -43.85
C SER A 503 12.63 16.34 -42.91
N SER A 504 13.30 15.20 -43.14
CA SER A 504 13.13 13.99 -42.32
C SER A 504 14.02 13.96 -41.08
N PHE A 505 14.84 14.98 -40.84
CA PHE A 505 15.80 15.05 -39.74
C PHE A 505 15.31 15.98 -38.64
N LEU A 506 15.76 15.72 -37.40
CA LEU A 506 15.40 16.55 -36.25
C LEU A 506 16.08 17.92 -36.32
N ASN A 507 15.35 18.98 -35.98
CA ASN A 507 15.89 20.32 -35.87
C ASN A 507 16.54 20.49 -34.49
N PRO A 508 17.84 20.85 -34.38
CA PRO A 508 18.53 20.99 -33.10
C PRO A 508 17.85 21.93 -32.10
N LEU A 509 17.11 22.95 -32.57
CA LEU A 509 16.40 23.88 -31.69
C LEU A 509 15.18 23.23 -31.03
N PHE A 510 14.42 22.45 -31.79
CA PHE A 510 13.26 21.70 -31.28
C PHE A 510 13.69 20.44 -30.52
N ALA A 511 14.77 19.79 -30.96
CA ALA A 511 15.39 18.64 -30.32
C ALA A 511 16.36 19.04 -29.19
N SER A 512 15.98 20.04 -28.39
CA SER A 512 16.76 20.54 -27.27
C SER A 512 15.90 20.83 -26.04
N VAL A 513 16.54 21.13 -24.91
CA VAL A 513 15.88 21.52 -23.67
C VAL A 513 15.20 22.91 -23.74
N VAL A 514 15.40 23.69 -24.80
CA VAL A 514 14.93 25.08 -24.89
C VAL A 514 13.40 25.19 -24.74
N ILE A 515 12.63 24.36 -25.46
CA ILE A 515 11.17 24.40 -25.39
C ILE A 515 10.67 23.94 -24.00
N PRO A 516 11.13 22.79 -23.46
CA PRO A 516 10.87 22.41 -22.07
C PRO A 516 11.23 23.50 -21.04
N PHE A 517 12.37 24.16 -21.20
CA PHE A 517 12.82 25.25 -20.31
C PHE A 517 11.83 26.42 -20.31
N ILE A 518 11.40 26.87 -21.49
CA ILE A 518 10.41 27.95 -21.62
C ILE A 518 9.07 27.54 -21.02
N LEU A 519 8.60 26.32 -21.28
CA LEU A 519 7.35 25.81 -20.73
C LEU A 519 7.38 25.76 -19.20
N ILE A 520 8.46 25.23 -18.62
CA ILE A 520 8.61 25.21 -17.16
C ILE A 520 8.71 26.62 -16.61
N ALA A 521 9.54 27.51 -17.18
CA ALA A 521 9.67 28.88 -16.71
C ALA A 521 8.34 29.66 -16.71
N LEU A 522 7.46 29.43 -17.70
CA LEU A 522 6.16 30.09 -17.80
C LEU A 522 5.10 29.48 -16.89
N LEU A 523 5.12 28.15 -16.71
CA LEU A 523 4.01 27.41 -16.09
C LEU A 523 4.33 26.92 -14.67
N LEU A 524 5.55 27.07 -14.17
CA LEU A 524 5.96 26.63 -12.83
C LEU A 524 5.03 27.17 -11.73
N GLY A 525 4.60 28.42 -11.84
CA GLY A 525 3.71 29.09 -10.88
C GLY A 525 2.23 28.69 -10.98
N HIS A 526 1.83 27.88 -11.96
CA HIS A 526 0.43 27.55 -12.19
C HIS A 526 0.08 26.13 -11.69
N PRO A 527 -0.89 25.94 -10.79
CA PRO A 527 -1.14 24.65 -10.13
C PRO A 527 -1.42 23.47 -11.06
N GLN A 528 -2.22 23.68 -12.11
CA GLN A 528 -2.63 22.63 -13.06
C GLN A 528 -1.69 22.49 -14.28
N TRP A 529 -1.16 23.61 -14.78
CA TRP A 529 -0.38 23.67 -16.02
C TRP A 529 1.11 23.40 -15.82
N LYS A 530 1.63 23.51 -14.58
CA LYS A 530 2.99 23.07 -14.27
C LYS A 530 3.23 21.61 -14.65
N TRP A 531 2.24 20.75 -14.41
CA TRP A 531 2.32 19.32 -14.70
C TRP A 531 2.33 19.02 -16.19
N LEU A 532 1.69 19.87 -17.01
CA LEU A 532 1.83 19.83 -18.47
C LEU A 532 3.29 20.09 -18.87
N ALA A 533 3.92 21.12 -18.31
CA ALA A 533 5.30 21.47 -18.61
C ALA A 533 6.30 20.39 -18.16
N VAL A 534 6.12 19.84 -16.96
CA VAL A 534 6.92 18.72 -16.43
C VAL A 534 6.74 17.48 -17.30
N GLY A 535 5.50 17.13 -17.65
CA GLY A 535 5.19 16.01 -18.54
C GLY A 535 5.85 16.18 -19.91
N SER A 536 5.77 17.37 -20.52
CA SER A 536 6.43 17.68 -21.79
C SER A 536 7.95 17.58 -21.72
N ALA A 537 8.57 18.02 -20.63
CA ALA A 537 10.01 17.87 -20.43
C ALA A 537 10.45 16.40 -20.37
N LEU A 538 9.72 15.55 -19.63
CA LEU A 538 9.96 14.10 -19.56
C LEU A 538 9.71 13.39 -20.89
N GLY A 539 8.66 13.80 -21.61
CA GLY A 539 8.34 13.29 -22.94
C GLY A 539 9.46 13.60 -23.94
N VAL A 540 9.94 14.85 -23.95
CA VAL A 540 11.08 15.27 -24.80
C VAL A 540 12.33 14.49 -24.43
N ALA A 541 12.65 14.34 -23.14
CA ALA A 541 13.81 13.56 -22.70
C ALA A 541 13.78 12.13 -23.25
N SER A 542 12.61 11.48 -23.17
CA SER A 542 12.40 10.12 -23.69
C SER A 542 12.58 10.06 -25.22
N CYS A 543 11.98 11.00 -25.96
CA CYS A 543 12.09 11.08 -27.41
C CYS A 543 13.55 11.25 -27.87
N LEU A 544 14.30 12.14 -27.22
CA LEU A 544 15.71 12.40 -27.53
C LEU A 544 16.60 11.21 -27.19
N ALA A 545 16.37 10.55 -26.05
CA ALA A 545 17.12 9.35 -25.65
C ALA A 545 16.95 8.21 -26.65
N VAL A 546 15.70 7.95 -27.10
CA VAL A 546 15.42 6.95 -28.13
C VAL A 546 16.05 7.35 -29.47
N SER A 547 15.92 8.61 -29.86
CA SER A 547 16.50 9.12 -31.11
C SER A 547 18.03 9.01 -31.13
N ALA A 548 18.70 9.20 -30.00
CA ALA A 548 20.15 9.04 -29.88
C ALA A 548 20.61 7.60 -30.20
N VAL A 549 19.78 6.60 -29.87
CA VAL A 549 20.09 5.19 -30.10
C VAL A 549 19.68 4.75 -31.50
N VAL A 550 18.47 5.11 -31.93
CA VAL A 550 17.83 4.57 -33.14
C VAL A 550 18.22 5.34 -34.40
N SER A 551 18.23 6.68 -34.35
CA SER A 551 18.42 7.54 -35.53
C SER A 551 18.91 8.94 -35.12
N PRO A 552 20.23 9.12 -34.87
CA PRO A 552 20.78 10.34 -34.31
C PRO A 552 21.00 11.43 -35.36
N GLU A 553 20.12 11.58 -36.35
CA GLU A 553 20.34 12.49 -37.47
C GLU A 553 19.72 13.87 -37.21
N LEU A 554 20.56 14.91 -37.26
CA LEU A 554 20.17 16.31 -37.04
C LEU A 554 20.47 17.15 -38.28
N ILE A 555 19.58 18.09 -38.61
CA ILE A 555 19.65 18.91 -39.85
C ILE A 555 21.00 19.64 -40.02
N TRP A 556 21.67 20.03 -38.92
CA TRP A 556 22.93 20.80 -38.96
C TRP A 556 24.16 20.02 -38.50
N LEU A 557 23.97 18.99 -37.68
CA LEU A 557 25.06 18.20 -37.09
C LEU A 557 25.30 16.88 -37.84
N GLY A 558 24.43 16.55 -38.81
CA GLY A 558 24.46 15.27 -39.52
C GLY A 558 24.16 14.10 -38.59
N GLY A 559 24.61 12.91 -39.00
CA GLY A 559 24.64 11.71 -38.16
C GLY A 559 26.05 11.46 -37.62
N GLY A 560 26.17 10.95 -36.40
CA GLY A 560 27.46 10.56 -35.83
C GLY A 560 27.52 10.66 -34.31
N VAL A 561 28.73 10.63 -33.76
CA VAL A 561 28.95 10.69 -32.31
C VAL A 561 28.52 12.06 -31.75
N LEU A 562 28.78 13.14 -32.47
CA LEU A 562 28.43 14.52 -32.05
C LEU A 562 26.92 14.71 -31.90
N SER A 563 26.12 14.20 -32.84
CA SER A 563 24.66 14.30 -32.75
C SER A 563 24.08 13.39 -31.65
N ARG A 564 24.68 12.21 -31.42
CA ARG A 564 24.33 11.36 -30.26
C ARG A 564 24.61 12.05 -28.93
N VAL A 565 25.80 12.63 -28.77
CA VAL A 565 26.17 13.36 -27.56
C VAL A 565 25.24 14.56 -27.35
N PHE A 566 24.91 15.29 -28.40
CA PHE A 566 23.96 16.40 -28.33
C PHE A 566 22.57 15.96 -27.83
N LEU A 567 22.03 14.87 -28.39
CA LEU A 567 20.73 14.33 -28.00
C LEU A 567 20.72 13.79 -26.57
N ILE A 568 21.77 13.07 -26.16
CA ILE A 568 21.92 12.55 -24.79
C ILE A 568 22.05 13.70 -23.79
N ALA A 569 22.88 14.70 -24.09
CA ALA A 569 23.05 15.86 -23.22
C ALA A 569 21.73 16.63 -23.04
N ASN A 570 20.98 16.87 -24.12
CA ASN A 570 19.68 17.52 -24.03
C ASN A 570 18.63 16.65 -23.34
N ALA A 571 18.65 15.33 -23.52
CA ALA A 571 17.78 14.42 -22.77
C ALA A 571 18.02 14.51 -21.26
N LEU A 572 19.29 14.51 -20.84
CA LEU A 572 19.67 14.67 -19.43
C LEU A 572 19.30 16.06 -18.89
N LEU A 573 19.47 17.12 -19.68
CA LEU A 573 19.06 18.47 -19.30
C LEU A 573 17.54 18.58 -19.13
N CYS A 574 16.75 18.02 -20.05
CA CYS A 574 15.29 17.96 -19.92
C CYS A 574 14.86 17.18 -18.68
N PHE A 575 15.53 16.07 -18.39
CA PHE A 575 15.29 15.27 -17.20
C PHE A 575 15.62 16.04 -15.91
N GLY A 576 16.80 16.68 -15.85
CA GLY A 576 17.21 17.50 -14.71
C GLY A 576 16.29 18.70 -14.49
N LEU A 577 15.79 19.31 -15.57
CA LEU A 577 14.81 20.40 -15.53
C LEU A 577 13.47 19.95 -14.92
N ALA A 578 12.95 18.80 -15.34
CA ALA A 578 11.74 18.21 -14.78
C ALA A 578 11.91 17.87 -13.29
N TYR A 579 13.07 17.31 -12.94
CA TYR A 579 13.40 16.97 -11.56
C TYR A 579 13.43 18.19 -10.63
N LEU A 580 14.10 19.27 -11.05
CA LEU A 580 14.16 20.52 -10.28
C LEU A 580 12.78 21.17 -10.12
N ALA A 581 11.95 21.14 -11.17
CA ALA A 581 10.59 21.69 -11.12
C ALA A 581 9.68 20.95 -10.13
N VAL A 582 9.93 19.66 -9.88
CA VAL A 582 9.18 18.85 -8.92
C VAL A 582 9.73 19.01 -7.49
N GLN A 583 11.03 19.23 -7.31
CA GLN A 583 11.62 19.44 -5.98
C GLN A 583 11.12 20.71 -5.28
N GLY A 584 10.69 21.74 -6.02
CA GLY A 584 10.17 22.98 -5.44
C GLY A 584 8.94 22.81 -4.53
N GLU A 585 8.20 21.70 -4.62
CA GLU A 585 7.08 21.39 -3.73
C GLU A 585 7.51 20.86 -2.35
N LYS A 586 8.68 20.22 -2.23
CA LYS A 586 9.18 19.70 -0.94
C LYS A 586 9.50 20.81 0.08
N GLN A 587 9.56 22.07 -0.35
CA GLN A 587 9.86 23.21 0.52
C GLN A 587 8.62 24.07 0.86
N SER A 588 7.46 23.77 0.26
CA SER A 588 6.23 24.56 0.41
C SER A 588 5.05 23.79 1.00
N ALA A 589 5.26 22.51 1.35
CA ALA A 589 4.41 21.68 2.19
C ALA A 589 5.20 21.33 3.44
#